data_AF-A0A392U0S2-F1
#
_entry.id   AF-A0A392U0S2-F1
#
_cell.length_a   1.000
_cell.length_b   1.000
_cell.length_c   1.000
_cell.angle_alpha   90.00
_cell.angle_beta   90.00
_cell.angle_gamma   90.00
#
_symmetry.space_group_name_H-M   'P 1'
#
loop_
_entity.id
_entity.type
_entity.pdbx_description
1 polymer ?
#
loop_
_entity_poly.entity_id
_entity_poly.type
_entity_poly.pdbx_seq_one_letter_code
_entity_poly.pdbx_strand_id
1 'polypeptide(L)' 'HKIAECLQKEDKCFRCGRLGHKADVCREKVVCFNCGEEGHKSPKCKKPKRMIGKVFALVEKEQIRWTISLEVRVSSITLL' A
#
# COMPACT_ATOMS: atom_id res chain seq x y z
N HIS A 1 12.30 21.20 9.33
CA HIS A 1 12.40 19.75 9.58
C HIS A 1 13.67 19.21 8.93
N LYS A 2 14.63 18.65 9.69
CA LYS A 2 15.85 18.03 9.12
C LYS A 2 15.52 16.61 8.64
N ILE A 3 15.93 16.22 7.44
CA ILE A 3 15.64 14.89 6.85
C ILE A 3 16.06 13.73 7.78
N ALA A 4 17.12 13.91 8.56
CA ALA A 4 17.58 12.94 9.55
C ALA A 4 16.54 12.63 10.65
N GLU A 5 15.66 13.58 10.99
CA GLU A 5 14.57 13.39 11.97
C GLU A 5 13.39 12.60 11.37
N CYS A 6 13.22 12.61 10.03
CA CYS A 6 12.29 11.72 9.33
C CYS A 6 12.82 10.28 9.21
N LEU A 7 14.13 10.07 9.38
CA LEU A 7 14.78 8.76 9.24
C LEU A 7 14.87 7.99 10.56
N GLN A 8 14.38 8.55 11.68
CA GLN A 8 14.07 7.75 12.86
C GLN A 8 12.83 6.91 12.53
N LYS A 9 13.04 5.82 11.78
CA LYS A 9 12.02 4.78 11.62
C LYS A 9 11.86 4.16 13.00
N GLU A 10 11.01 4.71 13.85
CA GLU A 10 10.64 3.99 15.05
C GLU A 10 10.05 2.65 14.60
N ASP A 11 10.66 1.56 15.04
CA ASP A 11 10.17 0.23 14.71
C ASP A 11 8.74 0.10 15.21
N LYS A 12 7.81 -0.12 14.28
CA LYS A 12 6.44 -0.49 14.62
C LYS A 12 6.44 -1.89 15.21
N CYS A 13 5.89 -2.03 16.40
CA CYS A 13 5.72 -3.32 17.04
C CYS A 13 4.76 -4.21 16.25
N PHE A 14 5.24 -5.35 15.74
CA PHE A 14 4.43 -6.34 15.03
C PHE A 14 3.51 -7.18 15.94
N ARG A 15 3.42 -6.86 17.24
CA ARG A 15 2.46 -7.47 18.17
C ARG A 15 1.26 -6.55 18.40
N CYS A 16 1.49 -5.28 18.73
CA CYS A 16 0.43 -4.35 19.12
C CYS A 16 0.25 -3.15 18.17
N GLY A 17 1.14 -2.96 17.18
CA GLY A 17 1.05 -1.89 16.19
C GLY A 17 1.53 -0.51 16.66
N ARG A 18 1.94 -0.35 17.93
CA ARG A 18 2.50 0.91 18.47
C ARG A 18 3.99 1.06 18.14
N LEU A 19 4.47 2.30 18.09
CA LEU A 19 5.89 2.63 17.89
C LEU A 19 6.67 2.58 19.22
N GLY A 20 8.00 2.62 19.13
CA GLY A 20 8.89 2.79 20.29
C GLY A 20 9.33 1.50 21.00
N HIS A 21 8.93 0.32 20.51
CA HIS A 21 9.42 -0.96 21.03
C HIS A 21 9.30 -2.09 20.00
N LYS A 22 10.12 -3.14 20.15
CA LYS A 22 10.06 -4.35 19.34
C LYS A 22 9.03 -5.35 19.87
N ALA A 23 8.56 -6.25 19.01
CA ALA A 23 7.55 -7.27 19.37
C ALA A 23 8.00 -8.25 20.46
N ASP A 24 9.31 -8.42 20.66
CA ASP A 24 9.91 -9.32 21.64
C ASP A 24 9.77 -8.81 23.07
N VAL A 25 9.82 -7.48 23.26
CA VAL A 25 9.65 -6.82 24.56
C VAL A 25 8.22 -6.31 24.79
N CYS A 26 7.32 -6.54 23.83
CA CYS A 26 5.95 -6.06 23.88
C CYS A 26 5.12 -6.84 24.92
N ARG A 27 4.56 -6.12 25.90
CA ARG A 27 3.69 -6.66 26.95
C ARG A 27 2.20 -6.55 26.62
N GLU A 28 1.86 -5.96 25.48
CA GLU A 28 0.50 -5.76 25.03
C GLU A 28 -0.06 -7.00 24.33
N LYS A 29 -1.39 -7.07 24.23
CA LYS A 29 -2.07 -8.13 23.49
C LYS A 29 -1.75 -8.06 22.00
N VAL A 30 -1.84 -9.22 21.34
CA VAL A 30 -1.71 -9.28 19.88
C VAL A 30 -2.90 -8.61 19.22
N VAL A 31 -2.62 -7.67 18.32
CA VAL A 31 -3.61 -6.98 17.50
C VAL A 31 -3.49 -7.45 16.06
N CYS A 32 -4.64 -7.72 15.45
CA CYS A 32 -4.70 -8.16 14.07
C CYS A 32 -4.45 -6.98 13.12
N PHE A 33 -3.38 -7.04 12.31
CA PHE A 33 -3.11 -5.99 11.30
C PHE A 33 -4.14 -5.98 10.16
N ASN A 34 -4.97 -7.01 10.07
CA ASN A 34 -6.10 -7.04 9.15
C ASN A 34 -7.30 -6.29 9.73
N CYS A 35 -7.92 -6.76 10.81
CA CYS A 35 -9.18 -6.19 11.30
C CYS A 35 -9.02 -5.14 12.42
N GLY A 36 -7.84 -5.03 13.03
CA GLY A 36 -7.60 -4.14 14.18
C GLY A 36 -8.07 -4.70 15.52
N GLU A 37 -8.66 -5.90 15.56
CA GLU A 37 -9.12 -6.52 16.80
C GLU A 37 -8.00 -7.30 17.50
N GLU A 38 -8.10 -7.40 18.83
CA GLU A 38 -7.17 -8.17 19.63
C GLU A 38 -7.44 -9.69 19.58
N GLY A 39 -6.45 -10.48 19.97
CA GLY A 39 -6.60 -11.92 20.18
C GLY A 39 -6.18 -12.81 19.00
N HIS A 40 -5.89 -12.24 17.83
CA HIS A 40 -5.38 -13.01 16.69
C HIS A 40 -4.43 -12.22 15.78
N LYS A 41 -3.63 -12.94 14.99
CA LYS A 41 -2.76 -12.37 13.94
C LYS A 41 -3.48 -12.39 12.58
N SER A 42 -3.05 -11.56 11.64
CA SER A 42 -3.63 -11.48 10.28
C SER A 42 -3.78 -12.83 9.56
N PRO A 43 -2.85 -13.81 9.67
CA PRO A 43 -3.03 -15.12 9.04
C PRO A 43 -4.21 -15.93 9.57
N LYS A 44 -4.66 -15.65 10.81
CA LYS A 44 -5.81 -16.32 11.46
C LYS A 44 -7.06 -15.45 11.45
N CYS A 45 -7.05 -14.31 10.76
CA CYS A 45 -8.19 -13.41 10.69
C CYS A 45 -9.28 -14.00 9.80
N LYS A 46 -10.51 -14.10 10.32
CA LYS A 46 -11.69 -14.56 9.56
C LYS A 46 -12.31 -13.44 8.69
N LYS A 47 -11.95 -12.18 8.95
CA LYS A 47 -12.44 -11.04 8.16
C LYS A 47 -11.70 -10.98 6.82
N PRO A 48 -12.33 -10.45 5.75
CA PRO A 48 -11.66 -10.26 4.47
C PRO A 48 -10.38 -9.43 4.63
N LYS A 49 -9.38 -9.71 3.79
CA LYS A 49 -8.10 -8.98 3.82
C LYS A 49 -8.33 -7.52 3.43
N ARG A 50 -8.09 -6.58 4.35
CA ARG A 50 -7.98 -5.16 4.06
C ARG A 50 -6.70 -4.95 3.28
N MET A 51 -6.81 -4.37 2.09
CA MET A 51 -5.64 -3.90 1.34
C MET A 51 -5.08 -2.64 2.00
N ILE A 52 -4.41 -2.80 3.15
CA ILE A 52 -3.61 -1.74 3.77
C ILE A 52 -2.16 -2.00 3.36
N GLY A 53 -1.78 -1.38 2.24
CA GLY A 53 -0.40 -1.37 1.74
C GLY A 53 -0.27 -1.85 0.30
N LYS A 54 0.16 -0.91 -0.55
CA LYS A 54 0.37 -0.98 -2.01
C LYS A 54 -0.90 -1.07 -2.84
N VAL A 55 -1.67 0.04 -2.85
CA VAL A 55 -2.11 0.53 -4.16
C VAL A 55 -0.81 0.83 -4.90
N PHE A 56 -0.37 -0.08 -5.75
CA PHE A 56 0.50 0.36 -6.83
C PHE A 56 -0.37 1.36 -7.58
N ALA A 57 0.02 2.63 -7.55
CA ALA A 57 -0.40 3.56 -8.58
C ALA A 57 0.13 3.01 -9.91
N LEU A 58 -0.56 2.02 -10.47
CA LEU A 58 -0.51 1.77 -11.91
C LEU A 58 -1.55 2.69 -12.55
N VAL A 59 -1.39 3.99 -12.30
CA VAL A 59 -1.81 4.98 -13.29
C VAL A 59 -0.52 5.41 -13.96
N GLU A 60 0.05 4.54 -14.79
CA GLU A 60 0.88 5.00 -15.90
C GLU A 60 1.15 3.85 -16.88
N LYS A 61 0.70 4.07 -18.13
CA LYS A 61 1.17 3.44 -19.39
C LYS A 61 0.36 2.31 -20.04
N GLU A 62 -0.88 2.01 -19.61
CA GLU A 62 -1.77 1.15 -20.45
C GLU A 62 -2.91 1.90 -21.16
N GLN A 63 -3.14 3.18 -20.87
CA GLN A 63 -4.14 3.98 -21.59
C GLN A 63 -3.58 4.84 -22.74
N ILE A 64 -2.25 4.90 -22.93
CA ILE A 64 -1.62 5.65 -24.04
C ILE A 64 -1.53 4.78 -25.31
N ARG A 65 -1.80 3.48 -25.23
CA ARG A 65 -1.74 2.59 -26.41
C ARG A 65 -2.95 2.76 -27.33
N TRP A 66 -4.13 3.11 -26.81
CA TRP A 66 -5.33 3.28 -27.63
C TRP A 66 -5.54 4.71 -28.17
N THR A 67 -5.01 5.74 -27.49
CA THR A 67 -5.13 7.13 -27.98
C THR A 67 -4.24 7.38 -29.20
N ILE A 68 -3.02 6.83 -29.24
CA ILE A 68 -2.11 7.00 -30.40
C ILE A 68 -2.65 6.29 -31.67
N SER A 69 -3.46 5.23 -31.54
CA SER A 69 -4.04 4.56 -32.72
C SER A 69 -5.27 5.24 -33.33
N LEU A 70 -5.92 6.17 -32.62
CA LEU A 70 -7.02 6.97 -33.19
C LEU A 70 -6.51 8.26 -33.86
N GLU A 71 -5.43 8.84 -33.35
CA GLU A 71 -4.83 10.05 -33.93
C GLU A 71 -4.13 9.76 -35.27
N VAL A 72 -3.43 8.62 -35.40
CA VAL A 72 -2.80 8.20 -36.66
C VAL A 72 -3.81 7.76 -37.73
N ARG A 73 -5.05 7.39 -37.36
CA ARG A 73 -6.12 7.10 -38.33
C ARG A 73 -6.90 8.34 -38.79
N VAL A 74 -6.85 9.45 -38.06
CA VAL A 74 -7.52 10.69 -38.48
C VAL A 74 -6.60 11.56 -39.35
N SER A 75 -5.27 11.45 -39.21
CA SER A 75 -4.34 12.17 -40.09
C SER A 75 -4.15 11.57 -41.50
N SER A 76 -4.65 10.36 -41.77
CA SER A 76 -4.54 9.73 -43.11
C SER A 76 -5.82 9.82 -43.96
N ILE A 77 -6.90 10.46 -43.48
CA ILE A 77 -8.16 10.61 -44.23
C ILE A 77 -8.33 12.04 -44.80
N THR A 78 -7.47 13.00 -44.47
CA THR A 78 -7.54 14.38 -45.01
C THR A 78 -6.60 14.65 -46.19
N LEU A 79 -6.12 13.61 -46.88
CA LEU A 79 -5.18 13.75 -48.03
C LEU A 79 -5.53 12.84 -49.23
N LEU A 80 -6.82 12.51 -49.41
CA LEU A 80 -7.41 12.08 -50.68
C LEU A 80 -8.73 12.80 -50.91
#